data_AF-F2Q2M5-F1
#
_entry.id   AF-F2Q2M5-F1
#
_cell.length_a   1.000
_cell.length_b   1.000
_cell.length_c   1.000
_cell.angle_alpha   90.00
_cell.angle_beta   90.00
_cell.angle_gamma   90.00
#
_symmetry.space_group_name_H-M   'P 1'
#
loop_
_entity.id
_entity.type
_entity.pdbx_description
1 polymer ?
#
loop_
_entity_poly.entity_id
_entity_poly.type
_entity_poly.pdbx_seq_one_letter_code
_entity_poly.pdbx_strand_id
1 'polypeptide(L)'
;MAASTAHTIDEEGRRLLEKIQKAFSDGKVAAKPTEEDSGNVKYTNASLDAYVLPLLQYLDLNDLGYTAWKISNRITIKNATGPEYIIPITDISNTARLFPGHKLQSGLYVYHTETVDLLPSLVCLFVTKPGRVSQ
;
A
#
# COMPACT_ATOMS: atom_id res chain seq x y z
N MET A 1 0.28 18.56 -15.18
CA MET A 1 0.83 17.19 -15.05
C MET A 1 -0.14 16.40 -14.18
N ALA A 2 -0.40 15.12 -14.46
CA ALA A 2 -1.34 14.35 -13.65
C ALA A 2 -0.76 14.16 -12.24
N ALA A 3 -1.53 14.49 -11.20
CA ALA A 3 -1.13 14.36 -9.80
C ALA A 3 -0.83 12.90 -9.38
N SER A 4 -1.31 11.93 -10.17
CA SER A 4 -1.09 10.50 -9.99
C SER A 4 -1.16 9.72 -11.30
N THR A 5 -0.42 8.62 -11.37
CA THR A 5 -0.37 7.68 -12.50
C THR A 5 -0.71 6.26 -12.03
N ALA A 6 -1.64 5.59 -12.71
CA ALA A 6 -1.99 4.21 -12.42
C ALA A 6 -1.25 3.25 -13.36
N HIS A 7 -0.79 2.15 -12.80
CA HIS A 7 -0.05 1.10 -13.49
C HIS A 7 -0.78 -0.24 -13.28
N THR A 8 -0.77 -1.09 -14.29
CA THR A 8 -1.37 -2.44 -14.21
C THR A 8 -0.31 -3.46 -13.84
N ILE A 9 -0.67 -4.36 -12.93
CA ILE A 9 0.11 -5.53 -12.58
C ILE A 9 -0.31 -6.65 -13.53
N ASP A 10 0.67 -7.22 -14.22
CA ASP A 10 0.49 -8.36 -15.11
C ASP A 10 0.22 -9.68 -14.35
N GLU A 11 0.15 -10.80 -15.07
CA GLU A 11 -0.22 -12.09 -14.47
C GLU A 11 0.76 -12.57 -13.40
N GLU A 12 2.07 -12.38 -13.60
CA GLU A 12 3.07 -12.89 -12.65
C GLU A 12 3.10 -12.01 -11.39
N GLY A 13 3.03 -10.68 -11.54
CA GLY A 13 2.87 -9.80 -10.39
C GLY A 13 1.56 -10.03 -9.63
N ARG A 14 0.48 -10.40 -10.32
CA ARG A 14 -0.80 -10.76 -9.68
C ARG A 14 -0.68 -12.02 -8.84
N ARG A 15 0.03 -13.05 -9.30
CA ARG A 15 0.28 -14.26 -8.49
C ARG A 15 1.05 -13.93 -7.20
N LEU A 16 1.99 -13.00 -7.25
CA LEU A 16 2.69 -12.52 -6.05
C LEU A 16 1.75 -11.75 -5.12
N LEU A 17 0.88 -10.90 -5.67
CA LEU A 17 -0.14 -10.19 -4.90
C LEU A 17 -1.14 -11.15 -4.23
N GLU A 18 -1.56 -12.21 -4.91
CA GLU A 18 -2.43 -13.25 -4.37
C GLU A 18 -1.80 -14.00 -3.19
N LYS A 19 -0.47 -14.23 -3.22
CA LYS A 19 0.24 -14.81 -2.06
C LYS A 19 0.18 -13.89 -0.84
N ILE A 20 0.31 -12.58 -1.05
CA ILE A 20 0.16 -11.57 0.01
C ILE A 20 -1.28 -11.60 0.55
N GLN A 21 -2.28 -11.56 -0.33
CA GLN A 21 -3.70 -11.64 0.06
C GLN A 21 -3.99 -12.91 0.88
N LYS A 22 -3.47 -14.06 0.45
CA LYS A 22 -3.61 -15.32 1.17
C LYS A 22 -2.96 -15.27 2.56
N ALA A 23 -1.81 -14.62 2.71
CA ALA A 23 -1.18 -14.45 4.02
C ALA A 23 -2.06 -13.64 5.00
N PHE A 24 -2.77 -12.61 4.50
CA PHE A 24 -3.77 -11.87 5.28
C PHE A 24 -4.95 -12.76 5.65
N SER A 25 -5.50 -13.53 4.71
CA SER A 25 -6.64 -14.43 4.96
C SER A 25 -6.29 -15.57 5.92
N ASP A 26 -5.07 -16.09 5.87
CA ASP A 26 -4.56 -17.16 6.74
C ASP A 26 -4.20 -16.65 8.16
N GLY A 27 -4.31 -15.33 8.43
CA GLY A 27 -3.97 -14.74 9.72
C GLY A 27 -2.47 -14.74 10.04
N LYS A 28 -1.62 -14.89 9.03
CA LYS A 28 -0.14 -14.93 9.18
C LYS A 28 0.47 -13.53 9.37
N VAL A 29 -0.31 -12.49 9.13
CA VAL A 29 0.13 -11.10 9.19
C VAL A 29 -0.20 -10.50 10.56
N ALA A 30 0.85 -10.10 11.27
CA ALA A 30 0.70 -9.49 12.59
C ALA A 30 0.43 -7.99 12.47
N ALA A 31 -0.66 -7.52 13.07
CA ALA A 31 -0.91 -6.09 13.26
C ALA A 31 0.06 -5.51 14.29
N LYS A 32 0.57 -4.31 14.04
CA LYS A 32 1.29 -3.52 15.02
C LYS A 32 0.25 -2.67 15.78
N PRO A 33 0.29 -2.60 17.12
CA PRO A 33 -0.53 -1.65 17.85
C PRO A 33 -0.19 -0.22 17.36
N THR A 34 -1.22 0.52 16.96
CA THR A 34 -1.12 1.92 16.58
C THR A 34 -1.68 2.76 17.73
N GLU A 35 -0.94 3.80 18.15
CA GLU A 35 -1.42 4.78 19.14
C GLU A 35 -2.43 5.77 18.53
N GLU A 36 -2.69 5.66 17.21
CA GLU A 36 -3.62 6.54 16.51
C GLU A 36 -5.07 6.10 16.71
N ASP A 37 -5.91 7.04 17.17
CA ASP A 37 -7.37 6.92 17.28
C ASP A 37 -8.09 6.91 15.91
N SER A 38 -7.35 6.66 14.82
CA SER A 38 -7.86 6.69 13.46
C SER A 38 -8.60 5.42 13.07
N GLY A 39 -8.56 4.35 13.87
CA GLY A 39 -9.11 3.03 13.52
C GLY A 39 -8.42 2.34 12.33
N ASN A 40 -7.34 2.94 11.82
CA ASN A 40 -6.49 2.35 10.80
C ASN A 40 -5.43 1.49 11.47
N VAL A 41 -5.13 0.34 10.87
CA VAL A 41 -4.21 -0.63 11.46
C VAL A 41 -2.96 -0.71 10.62
N LYS A 42 -1.80 -0.44 11.23
CA LYS A 42 -0.50 -0.71 10.62
C LYS A 42 -0.11 -2.16 10.85
N TYR A 43 0.38 -2.85 9.83
CA TYR A 43 0.90 -4.22 9.96
C TYR A 43 2.42 -4.23 10.14
N THR A 44 2.93 -5.33 10.69
CA THR A 44 4.35 -5.51 10.96
C THR A 44 5.04 -6.07 9.72
N ASN A 45 6.02 -5.31 9.19
CA ASN A 45 6.78 -5.71 7.99
C ASN A 45 7.45 -7.08 8.15
N ALA A 46 7.99 -7.41 9.33
CA ALA A 46 8.65 -8.70 9.57
C ALA A 46 7.75 -9.93 9.25
N SER A 47 6.43 -9.81 9.42
CA SER A 47 5.48 -10.89 9.08
C SER A 47 5.10 -10.92 7.59
N LEU A 48 5.41 -9.85 6.85
CA LEU A 48 5.04 -9.63 5.46
C LEU A 48 6.22 -9.72 4.49
N ASP A 49 7.46 -9.53 4.95
CA ASP A 49 8.64 -9.42 4.11
C ASP A 49 8.81 -10.62 3.15
N ALA A 50 8.54 -11.83 3.65
CA ALA A 50 8.59 -13.06 2.84
C ALA A 50 7.62 -13.06 1.63
N TYR A 51 6.57 -12.25 1.68
CA TYR A 51 5.53 -12.15 0.64
C TYR A 51 5.65 -10.85 -0.17
N VAL A 52 6.02 -9.74 0.47
CA VAL A 52 6.05 -8.41 -0.14
C VAL A 52 7.35 -8.17 -0.91
N LEU A 53 8.51 -8.59 -0.38
CA LEU A 53 9.79 -8.34 -1.05
C LEU A 53 9.87 -8.93 -2.48
N PRO A 54 9.36 -10.15 -2.75
CA PRO A 54 9.29 -10.66 -4.11
C PRO A 54 8.45 -9.79 -5.05
N LEU A 55 7.31 -9.24 -4.58
CA LEU A 55 6.48 -8.34 -5.38
C LEU A 55 7.21 -7.02 -5.67
N LEU A 56 7.88 -6.45 -4.66
CA LEU A 56 8.63 -5.21 -4.87
C LEU A 56 9.80 -5.41 -5.85
N GLN A 57 10.51 -6.53 -5.75
CA GLN A 57 11.55 -6.89 -6.72
C GLN A 57 10.97 -7.04 -8.13
N TYR A 58 9.82 -7.69 -8.27
CA TYR A 58 9.16 -7.85 -9.56
C TYR A 58 8.77 -6.51 -10.21
N LEU A 59 8.31 -5.55 -9.40
CA LEU A 59 7.89 -4.23 -9.84
C LEU A 59 9.04 -3.21 -9.96
N ASP A 60 10.30 -3.64 -9.77
CA ASP A 60 11.49 -2.78 -9.74
C ASP A 60 11.42 -1.69 -8.64
N LEU A 61 10.85 -2.06 -7.48
CA LEU A 61 10.67 -1.21 -6.31
C LEU A 61 11.44 -1.71 -5.07
N ASN A 62 12.35 -2.68 -5.23
CA ASN A 62 13.08 -3.30 -4.11
C ASN A 62 14.02 -2.35 -3.34
N ASP A 63 14.41 -1.22 -3.94
CA ASP A 63 15.23 -0.21 -3.28
C ASP A 63 14.41 0.73 -2.37
N LEU A 64 13.08 0.55 -2.35
CA LEU A 64 12.15 1.32 -1.56
C LEU A 64 11.74 0.57 -0.29
N GLY A 65 11.44 1.33 0.77
CA GLY A 65 10.80 0.81 1.95
C GLY A 65 9.29 0.68 1.73
N TYR A 66 8.64 -0.21 2.46
CA TYR A 66 7.18 -0.30 2.44
C TYR A 66 6.59 -0.27 3.84
N THR A 67 5.32 0.11 3.93
CA THR A 67 4.49 -0.12 5.11
C THR A 67 3.13 -0.65 4.67
N ALA A 68 2.62 -1.65 5.36
CA ALA A 68 1.32 -2.23 5.08
C ALA A 68 0.27 -1.69 6.06
N TRP A 69 -0.89 -1.32 5.54
CA TRP A 69 -1.97 -0.73 6.33
C TRP A 69 -3.33 -1.26 5.93
N LYS A 70 -4.22 -1.38 6.92
CA LYS A 70 -5.66 -1.46 6.73
C LYS A 70 -6.25 -0.09 7.04
N ILE A 71 -6.77 0.54 6.01
CA ILE A 71 -7.37 1.88 6.07
C ILE A 71 -8.87 1.70 6.22
N SER A 72 -9.36 1.87 7.44
CA SER A 72 -10.79 1.80 7.80
C SER A 72 -11.47 3.16 7.73
N ASN A 73 -10.70 4.25 7.92
CA ASN A 73 -11.19 5.62 7.88
C ASN A 73 -10.40 6.45 6.86
N ARG A 74 -11.01 7.53 6.34
CA ARG A 74 -10.36 8.42 5.37
C ARG A 74 -9.06 8.98 5.96
N ILE A 75 -7.99 8.96 5.17
CA ILE A 75 -6.72 9.61 5.53
C ILE A 75 -6.27 10.57 4.45
N THR A 76 -5.64 11.67 4.87
CA THR A 76 -4.95 12.59 3.95
C THR A 76 -3.46 12.27 3.97
N ILE A 77 -2.92 11.86 2.83
CA ILE A 77 -1.51 11.54 2.64
C ILE A 77 -0.83 12.81 2.15
N LYS A 78 -0.10 13.49 3.03
CA LYS A 78 0.50 14.81 2.76
C LYS A 78 1.73 14.76 1.84
N ASN A 79 2.23 13.57 1.50
CA ASN A 79 3.38 13.34 0.63
C ASN A 79 4.65 14.14 1.02
N ALA A 80 4.84 14.40 2.31
CA ALA A 80 5.95 15.22 2.83
C ALA A 80 7.33 14.57 2.64
N THR A 81 7.37 13.26 2.41
CA THR A 81 8.57 12.42 2.27
C THR A 81 9.02 12.22 0.82
N GLY A 82 8.31 12.81 -0.15
CA GLY A 82 8.55 12.62 -1.58
C GLY A 82 7.58 11.62 -2.20
N PRO A 83 7.74 11.28 -3.49
CA PRO A 83 6.77 10.46 -4.22
C PRO A 83 6.56 9.06 -3.64
N GLU A 84 5.31 8.58 -3.70
CA GLU A 84 4.89 7.31 -3.12
C GLU A 84 4.09 6.45 -4.11
N TYR A 85 4.24 5.14 -3.96
CA TYR A 85 3.39 4.16 -4.62
C TYR A 85 2.42 3.55 -3.63
N ILE A 86 1.17 3.38 -4.06
CA ILE A 86 0.13 2.69 -3.32
C ILE A 86 -0.21 1.42 -4.10
N ILE A 87 -0.01 0.27 -3.46
CA ILE A 87 -0.35 -1.05 -4.00
C ILE A 87 -1.53 -1.61 -3.21
N PRO A 88 -2.76 -1.53 -3.73
CA PRO A 88 -3.92 -2.25 -3.21
C PRO A 88 -3.67 -3.76 -3.11
N ILE A 89 -3.78 -4.29 -1.89
CA ILE A 89 -3.75 -5.74 -1.63
C ILE A 89 -5.17 -6.27 -1.68
N THR A 90 -6.07 -5.71 -0.86
CA THR A 90 -7.46 -6.17 -0.78
C THR A 90 -8.38 -4.97 -0.77
N ASP A 91 -9.26 -4.90 -1.76
CA ASP A 91 -10.35 -3.94 -1.80
C ASP A 91 -11.52 -4.51 -0.98
N ILE A 92 -11.79 -3.92 0.19
CA ILE A 92 -12.79 -4.45 1.12
C ILE A 92 -14.21 -4.01 0.69
N SER A 93 -14.35 -2.86 0.00
CA SER A 93 -15.65 -2.24 -0.30
C SER A 93 -15.91 -1.93 -1.77
N ASN A 94 -14.94 -2.12 -2.66
CA ASN A 94 -14.96 -1.66 -4.06
C ASN A 94 -15.07 -0.13 -4.24
N THR A 95 -14.97 0.65 -3.15
CA THR A 95 -15.10 2.11 -3.17
C THR A 95 -13.79 2.86 -2.96
N ALA A 96 -12.72 2.13 -2.60
CA ALA A 96 -11.39 2.69 -2.35
C ALA A 96 -10.87 3.46 -3.57
N ARG A 97 -10.40 4.68 -3.32
CA ARG A 97 -9.88 5.58 -4.36
C ARG A 97 -8.97 6.64 -3.76
N LEU A 98 -8.11 7.18 -4.60
CA LEU A 98 -7.37 8.41 -4.34
C LEU A 98 -8.13 9.60 -4.88
N PHE A 99 -8.17 10.67 -4.09
CA PHE A 99 -8.76 11.94 -4.49
C PHE A 99 -7.74 13.08 -4.37
N PRO A 100 -7.48 13.83 -5.44
CA PRO A 100 -7.90 13.58 -6.82
C PRO A 100 -7.18 12.35 -7.43
N GLY A 101 -7.84 11.59 -8.29
CA GLY A 101 -7.17 10.53 -9.05
C GLY A 101 -7.94 9.23 -9.24
N HIS A 102 -7.25 8.11 -8.97
CA HIS A 102 -7.58 6.79 -9.48
C HIS A 102 -8.34 5.92 -8.48
N LYS A 103 -9.13 4.99 -9.00
CA LYS A 103 -9.68 3.88 -8.20
C LYS A 103 -8.52 3.00 -7.72
N LEU A 104 -8.59 2.56 -6.47
CA LEU A 104 -7.63 1.64 -5.88
C LEU A 104 -8.22 0.24 -5.86
N GLN A 105 -7.75 -0.62 -6.75
CA GLN A 105 -8.19 -2.00 -6.86
C GLN A 105 -6.99 -2.94 -6.98
N SER A 106 -7.16 -4.16 -6.47
CA SER A 106 -6.15 -5.21 -6.62
C SER A 106 -5.79 -5.43 -8.09
N GLY A 107 -4.49 -5.59 -8.36
CA GLY A 107 -3.97 -5.72 -9.73
C GLY A 107 -3.66 -4.39 -10.43
N LEU A 108 -3.89 -3.26 -9.77
CA LEU A 108 -3.31 -1.96 -10.12
C LEU A 108 -2.38 -1.49 -9.01
N TYR A 109 -1.47 -0.57 -9.33
CA TYR A 109 -0.77 0.25 -8.34
C TYR A 109 -0.70 1.69 -8.82
N VAL A 110 -0.69 2.64 -7.89
CA VAL A 110 -0.77 4.07 -8.22
C VAL A 110 0.44 4.80 -7.67
N TYR A 111 1.13 5.52 -8.54
CA TYR A 111 2.17 6.46 -8.18
C TYR A 111 1.57 7.86 -7.98
N HIS A 112 1.88 8.55 -6.90
CA HIS A 112 1.46 9.93 -6.68
C HIS A 112 2.59 10.80 -6.13
N THR A 113 2.56 12.09 -6.48
CA THR A 113 3.58 13.07 -6.10
C THR A 113 3.02 14.22 -5.25
N GLU A 114 1.70 14.30 -5.12
CA GLU A 114 1.01 15.38 -4.42
C GLU A 114 0.25 14.85 -3.19
N THR A 115 -0.28 15.78 -2.39
CA THR A 115 -1.20 15.44 -1.31
C THR A 115 -2.47 14.83 -1.88
N VAL A 116 -2.82 13.64 -1.41
CA VAL A 116 -4.00 12.89 -1.86
C VAL A 116 -4.81 12.40 -0.66
N ASP A 117 -6.12 12.36 -0.82
CA ASP A 117 -7.00 11.73 0.14
C ASP A 117 -7.27 10.29 -0.27
N LEU A 118 -7.01 9.38 0.66
CA LEU A 118 -7.34 7.96 0.54
C LEU A 118 -8.69 7.70 1.20
N LEU A 119 -9.66 7.27 0.40
CA LEU A 119 -10.97 6.85 0.90
C LEU A 119 -10.90 5.43 1.49
N PRO A 120 -11.68 5.15 2.56
CA PRO A 120 -11.52 3.97 3.40
C PRO A 120 -11.91 2.63 2.74
N SER A 121 -11.66 1.55 3.49
CA SER A 121 -11.94 0.15 3.19
C SER A 121 -10.95 -0.51 2.23
N LEU A 122 -9.66 -0.31 2.50
CA LEU A 122 -8.57 -0.87 1.70
C LEU A 122 -7.48 -1.45 2.60
N VAL A 123 -6.97 -2.63 2.24
CA VAL A 123 -5.64 -3.07 2.68
C VAL A 123 -4.66 -2.76 1.56
N CYS A 124 -3.62 -2.00 1.86
CA CYS A 124 -2.64 -1.58 0.86
C CYS A 124 -1.21 -1.51 1.41
N LEU A 125 -0.26 -1.54 0.49
CA LEU A 125 1.14 -1.19 0.75
C LEU A 125 1.36 0.26 0.33
N PHE A 126 1.94 1.05 1.21
CA PHE A 126 2.61 2.30 0.84
C PHE A 126 4.09 1.98 0.62
N VAL A 127 4.58 2.25 -0.58
CA VAL A 127 5.97 2.01 -0.96
C VAL A 127 6.61 3.37 -1.22
N THR A 128 7.60 3.70 -0.42
CA THR A 128 8.21 5.02 -0.36
C THR A 128 9.72 4.87 -0.24
N LYS A 129 10.50 5.88 -0.64
CA LYS A 129 11.93 5.84 -0.34
C LYS A 129 12.08 5.66 1.17
N PRO A 130 12.94 4.75 1.64
CA PRO A 130 13.18 4.62 3.07
C PRO A 130 13.54 6.01 3.55
N GLY A 131 12.63 6.62 4.34
CA GLY A 131 12.88 7.92 4.90
C GLY A 131 14.23 7.83 5.56
N ARG A 132 15.10 8.84 5.38
CA ARG A 132 16.27 8.97 6.26
C ARG A 132 15.72 8.85 7.66
N VAL A 133 15.89 7.69 8.29
CA VAL A 133 15.79 7.55 9.72
C VAL A 133 16.96 8.40 10.16
N SER A 134 16.68 9.65 10.51
CA SER A 134 17.62 10.45 11.28
C SER A 134 17.94 9.60 12.50
N GLN A 135 19.12 9.00 12.48
CA GLN A 135 19.80 8.60 13.71
C GLN A 135 20.07 9.86 14.54
#